data_AF-A0A3D1XX63-F1
#
_entry.id   AF-A0A3D1XX63-F1
#
_cell.length_a   1.000
_cell.length_b   1.000
_cell.length_c   1.000
_cell.angle_alpha   90.00
_cell.angle_beta   90.00
_cell.angle_gamma   90.00
#
_symmetry.space_group_name_H-M   'P 1'
#
loop_
_entity.id
_entity.type
_entity.pdbx_description
1 polymer ?
#
loop_
_entity_poly.entity_id
_entity_poly.type
_entity_poly.pdbx_seq_one_letter_code
_entity_poly.pdbx_strand_id
1 'polypeptide(L)' 'MDFLYYILTGGILLITSPFLLLRGLVSFAFRKDIKERLNGAKALPKLKDSLWIHASSVGEV' A
#
# COMPACT_ATOMS: atom_id res chain seq x y z
N MET A 1 -18.37 8.66 1.93
CA MET A 1 -17.55 7.57 2.51
C MET A 1 -16.14 8.05 2.85
N ASP A 2 -15.65 9.11 2.20
CA ASP A 2 -14.26 9.56 2.34
C ASP A 2 -13.96 10.24 3.68
N PHE A 3 -14.91 10.99 4.24
CA PHE A 3 -14.70 11.68 5.51
C PHE A 3 -14.39 10.73 6.68
N LEU A 4 -15.19 9.66 6.83
CA LEU A 4 -14.97 8.65 7.86
C LEU A 4 -13.65 7.90 7.63
N TYR A 5 -13.34 7.59 6.37
CA TYR A 5 -12.09 6.94 5.99
C TYR A 5 -10.88 7.78 6.42
N TYR A 6 -10.85 9.08 6.09
CA TYR A 6 -9.74 9.96 6.46
C TYR A 6 -9.61 10.16 7.97
N ILE A 7 -10.72 10.25 8.70
CA ILE A 7 -10.68 10.34 10.18
C ILE A 7 -10.11 9.07 10.79
N LEU A 8 -10.54 7.89 10.32
CA LEU A 8 -10.04 6.62 10.83
C LEU A 8 -8.55 6.45 10.49
N THR A 9 -8.17 6.68 9.24
CA THR A 9 -6.77 6.56 8.81
C THR A 9 -5.88 7.57 9.51
N GLY A 10 -6.28 8.83 9.58
CA GLY A 10 -5.53 9.90 10.26
C GLY A 10 -5.44 9.67 11.76
N GLY A 11 -6.55 9.26 12.40
CA GLY A 11 -6.59 8.95 13.82
C GLY A 11 -5.68 7.78 14.19
N ILE A 12 -5.71 6.69 13.41
CA ILE A 12 -4.82 5.54 13.62
C ILE A 12 -3.35 5.93 13.43
N LEU A 13 -3.03 6.72 12.40
CA LEU A 13 -1.69 7.24 12.18
C LEU A 13 -1.20 8.09 13.35
N LEU A 14 -2.04 9.00 13.86
CA LEU A 14 -1.72 9.84 15.02
C LEU A 14 -1.45 9.01 16.27
N ILE A 15 -2.35 8.06 16.59
CA ILE A 15 -2.22 7.21 17.78
C ILE A 15 -0.96 6.33 17.70
N THR A 16 -0.64 5.80 16.52
CA THR A 16 0.52 4.91 16.35
C THR A 16 1.84 5.67 16.20
N SER A 17 1.81 6.95 15.84
CA SER A 17 3.00 7.76 15.56
C SER A 17 4.04 7.79 16.70
N PRO A 18 3.70 7.93 18.00
CA PRO A 18 4.70 8.02 19.05
C PRO A 18 5.47 6.71 19.22
N PHE A 19 4.78 5.59 19.09
CA PHE A 19 5.39 4.26 19.15
C PHE A 19 6.32 4.03 17.96
N LEU A 20 5.88 4.39 16.74
CA LEU A 20 6.69 4.25 15.52
C LEU A 20 7.95 5.14 15.57
N LEU A 21 7.81 6.37 16.06
CA LEU A 21 8.93 7.30 16.23
C LEU A 21 9.94 6.77 17.27
N LEU A 22 9.46 6.37 18.45
CA LEU A 22 10.33 5.82 19.49
C LEU A 22 11.07 4.57 19.00
N ARG A 23 10.36 3.65 18.35
CA ARG A 23 10.95 2.44 17.78
C ARG A 23 11.95 2.76 16.67
N GLY A 24 11.69 3.79 15.87
CA GLY A 24 12.61 4.34 14.87
C GLY A 24 13.90 4.91 15.45
N LEU A 25 13.85 5.56 16.61
CA LEU A 25 15.03 6.12 17.27
C LEU A 25 15.90 5.02 17.89
N VAL A 26 15.27 4.05 18.56
CA VAL A 26 15.96 3.05 19.37
C VAL A 26 16.46 1.85 18.53
N SER A 27 15.76 1.46 17.46
CA SER A 27 16.08 0.23 16.72
C SER A 27 16.60 0.49 15.30
N PHE A 28 17.88 0.16 15.08
CA PHE A 28 18.48 0.18 13.74
C PHE A 28 17.81 -0.82 12.79
N ALA A 29 17.49 -2.04 13.27
CA ALA A 29 16.83 -3.06 12.48
C ALA A 29 15.45 -2.61 11.99
N PHE A 30 14.68 -1.94 12.85
CA PHE A 30 13.40 -1.35 12.47
C PHE A 30 13.55 -0.25 11.41
N ARG A 31 14.54 0.64 11.53
CA ARG A 31 14.83 1.65 10.51
C ARG A 31 15.16 1.02 9.16
N LYS A 32 15.95 -0.06 9.15
CA LYS A 32 16.31 -0.78 7.91
C LYS A 32 15.07 -1.39 7.26
N ASP A 33 14.25 -2.11 8.02
CA ASP A 33 13.02 -2.74 7.51
C ASP A 33 12.01 -1.69 6.95
N ILE A 34 11.78 -0.59 7.67
CA ILE A 34 10.93 0.52 7.20
C ILE A 34 11.49 1.12 5.92
N LYS A 35 12.80 1.35 5.84
CA LYS A 35 13.46 1.88 4.63
C LYS A 35 13.33 0.91 3.45
N GLU A 36 13.44 -0.39 3.67
CA GLU A 36 13.24 -1.41 2.62
C GLU A 36 11.78 -1.44 2.14
N ARG A 37 10.80 -1.36 3.06
CA ARG A 37 9.37 -1.28 2.73
C ARG A 37 8.99 0.01 1.99
N LEU A 38 9.50 1.16 2.44
CA LEU A 38 9.24 2.48 1.82
C LEU A 38 9.89 2.63 0.45
N ASN A 39 11.04 1.99 0.23
CA ASN A 39 11.64 1.91 -1.11
C ASN A 39 10.79 1.11 -2.10
N GLY A 40 9.72 0.46 -1.62
CA GLY A 40 8.70 -0.19 -2.43
C GLY A 40 9.23 -1.43 -3.12
N ALA A 41 8.27 -2.27 -3.54
CA ALA A 41 8.49 -3.35 -4.49
C ALA A 41 9.18 -2.81 -5.75
N LYS A 42 10.52 -2.83 -5.78
CA LYS A 42 11.33 -2.35 -6.93
C LYS A 42 10.99 -3.09 -8.23
N ALA A 43 10.30 -4.22 -8.13
CA ALA A 43 9.60 -4.85 -9.22
C ALA A 43 8.28 -5.42 -8.70
N LEU A 44 7.16 -4.98 -9.26
CA LEU A 44 6.04 -5.91 -9.43
C LEU A 44 6.60 -7.08 -10.27
N PRO A 45 6.40 -8.35 -9.89
CA PRO A 45 6.68 -9.43 -10.83
C PRO A 45 5.95 -9.09 -12.12
N LYS A 46 6.64 -9.14 -13.27
CA LYS A 46 6.00 -8.93 -14.58
C LYS A 46 4.72 -9.74 -14.58
N LEU A 47 3.56 -9.07 -14.54
CA LEU A 47 2.30 -9.76 -14.79
C LEU A 47 2.49 -10.39 -16.17
N LYS A 48 2.34 -11.72 -16.27
CA LYS A 48 2.26 -12.39 -17.57
C LYS A 48 1.27 -11.58 -18.41
N ASP A 49 1.65 -11.23 -19.64
CA ASP A 49 0.86 -10.41 -20.55
C ASP A 49 -0.61 -10.85 -20.50
N SER A 50 -1.40 -10.14 -19.69
CA SER A 50 -2.80 -10.50 -19.48
C SER A 50 -3.53 -9.98 -20.71
N LEU A 51 -3.87 -10.90 -21.60
CA LEU A 51 -4.71 -10.63 -22.76
C LEU A 51 -6.09 -10.17 -22.26
N TRP A 52 -6.32 -8.86 -22.29
CA TRP A 52 -7.59 -8.27 -21.92
C TRP A 52 -8.57 -8.45 -23.07
N ILE A 53 -9.29 -9.57 -23.08
CA ILE A 53 -10.35 -9.81 -24.07
C ILE A 53 -11.58 -9.03 -23.64
N HIS A 54 -11.80 -7.89 -24.27
CA HIS A 54 -13.09 -7.20 -24.21
C HIS A 54 -14.05 -7.90 -25.18
N ALA A 55 -14.81 -8.87 -24.70
CA ALA A 55 -15.89 -9.48 -25.47
C ALA A 55 -17.10 -8.54 -25.46
N SER A 56 -17.18 -7.64 -26.44
CA SER A 56 -18.44 -6.96 -26.76
C SER A 56 -19.34 -7.99 -27.44
N SER A 57 -20.50 -8.28 -26.84
CA SER A 57 -21.53 -9.10 -27.46
C SER A 57 -21.90 -8.51 -28.83
N VAL A 58 -21.58 -9.20 -29.92
CA VAL A 58 -22.11 -8.88 -31.25
C VAL A 58 -23.45 -9.60 -31.32
N GLY A 59 -24.50 -8.81 -31.53
CA GLY A 59 -25.90 -9.18 -31.29
C GLY A 59 -26.44 -10.38 -32.05
N GLU A 60 -27.68 -10.69 -31.67
CA GLU A 60 -28.60 -11.69 -32.20
C GLU A 60 -28.44 -11.97 -33.71
N VAL A 61 -28.42 -13.26 -34.05
CA VAL A 61 -28.80 -13.76 -35.37
C VAL A 61 -29.88 -14.81 -35.17
#